data_AF-A0A0S4QIN7-F1
#
_entry.id   AF-A0A0S4QIN7-F1
#
_cell.length_a   1.000
_cell.length_b   1.000
_cell.length_c   1.000
_cell.angle_alpha   90.00
_cell.angle_beta   90.00
_cell.angle_gamma   90.00
#
_symmetry.space_group_name_H-M   'P 1'
#
loop_
_entity.id
_entity.type
_entity.pdbx_description
1 polymer ?
#
loop_
_entity_poly.entity_id
_entity_poly.type
_entity_poly.pdbx_seq_one_letter_code
_entity_poly.pdbx_strand_id
1 'polypeptide(L)'
;MGPTSEASRVLGRIPGVAEEPDPPFDTLLRACGSSAVHLELRDSYDGGDPWFRAWLAGDEEEFRRRLAPRPWLDLIAEVTGRGVDVRRVRVVSEPVSDYIRFEHATTASNVAAGEQIRWLPRHLATGLLIPANDFWVFDGQRAQFNYFSGGGEFLQTRLSPDPEIAAQCAAAFEAVWERAVPHEDYELV
;
A
#
# COMPACT_ATOMS: atom_id res chain seq x y z
N MET A 1 -28.37 12.00 -30.42
CA MET A 1 -27.47 11.13 -31.20
C MET A 1 -26.16 11.05 -30.45
N GLY A 2 -25.72 9.85 -30.08
CA GLY A 2 -24.40 9.63 -29.47
C GLY A 2 -23.25 9.93 -30.45
N PRO A 3 -22.01 9.75 -30.00
CA PRO A 3 -21.58 8.38 -29.77
C PRO A 3 -21.07 8.10 -28.35
N THR A 4 -21.56 7.00 -27.80
CA THR A 4 -20.81 6.08 -26.93
C THR A 4 -19.55 5.60 -27.67
N SER A 5 -18.39 5.60 -27.02
CA SER A 5 -17.23 4.77 -27.41
C SER A 5 -16.38 4.51 -26.15
N GLU A 6 -16.65 3.40 -25.45
CA GLU A 6 -15.86 2.16 -25.56
C GLU A 6 -14.45 2.17 -24.96
N ALA A 7 -14.07 3.15 -24.12
CA ALA A 7 -12.81 3.07 -23.35
C ALA A 7 -12.97 2.52 -21.91
N SER A 8 -14.20 2.26 -21.45
CA SER A 8 -14.49 1.74 -20.10
C SER A 8 -14.88 0.25 -20.10
N ARG A 9 -14.71 -0.45 -21.23
CA ARG A 9 -14.92 -1.90 -21.33
C ARG A 9 -13.61 -2.58 -21.68
N VAL A 10 -13.28 -3.61 -20.89
CA VAL A 10 -12.09 -4.48 -20.97
C VAL A 10 -10.84 -3.95 -20.24
N LEU A 11 -10.97 -3.64 -18.94
CA LEU A 11 -9.92 -4.06 -18.01
C LEU A 11 -10.21 -5.51 -17.65
N GLY A 12 -9.54 -6.40 -18.39
CA GLY A 12 -9.84 -7.83 -18.50
C GLY A 12 -9.87 -8.54 -17.15
N ARG A 13 -10.92 -9.35 -16.99
CA ARG A 13 -11.04 -10.49 -16.08
C ARG A 13 -9.66 -11.06 -15.70
N ILE A 14 -9.30 -11.08 -14.41
CA ILE A 14 -8.21 -11.94 -13.96
C ILE A 14 -8.77 -13.36 -13.97
N PRO A 15 -8.26 -14.28 -14.81
CA PRO A 15 -8.79 -15.63 -14.87
C PRO A 15 -8.68 -16.32 -13.49
N GLY A 16 -9.77 -16.90 -13.01
CA GLY A 16 -9.79 -17.70 -11.77
C GLY A 16 -10.23 -16.98 -10.48
N VAL A 17 -10.69 -15.73 -10.56
CA VAL A 17 -11.15 -14.96 -9.39
C VAL A 17 -12.67 -14.79 -9.42
N ALA A 18 -13.36 -15.08 -8.31
CA ALA A 18 -14.81 -14.96 -8.17
C ALA A 18 -15.30 -13.51 -8.36
N GLU A 19 -16.54 -13.35 -8.83
CA GLU A 19 -17.12 -12.07 -9.27
C GLU A 19 -17.88 -11.29 -8.19
N GLU A 20 -18.01 -11.82 -6.97
CA GLU A 20 -18.64 -11.09 -5.88
C GLU A 20 -17.77 -9.91 -5.43
N PRO A 21 -18.35 -8.72 -5.20
CA PRO A 21 -17.58 -7.56 -4.76
C PRO A 21 -17.06 -7.79 -3.35
N ASP A 22 -15.75 -7.64 -3.17
CA ASP A 22 -15.14 -7.66 -1.84
C ASP A 22 -15.72 -6.55 -0.95
N PRO A 23 -15.72 -6.75 0.38
CA PRO A 23 -16.06 -5.67 1.30
C PRO A 23 -15.16 -4.44 1.06
N PRO A 24 -15.69 -3.21 1.22
CA PRO A 24 -14.89 -2.00 1.16
C PRO A 24 -13.65 -2.07 2.07
N PHE A 25 -12.53 -1.50 1.62
CA PHE A 25 -11.26 -1.57 2.36
C PHE A 25 -11.38 -1.02 3.79
N ASP A 26 -12.04 0.12 3.96
CA ASP A 26 -12.26 0.73 5.27
C ASP A 26 -13.07 -0.19 6.20
N THR A 27 -14.03 -0.95 5.66
CA THR A 27 -14.78 -1.96 6.40
C THR A 27 -13.87 -3.09 6.87
N LEU A 28 -12.95 -3.58 6.03
CA LEU A 28 -11.97 -4.61 6.41
C LEU A 28 -11.03 -4.09 7.51
N LEU A 29 -10.51 -2.88 7.34
CA LEU A 29 -9.57 -2.29 8.31
C LEU A 29 -10.25 -2.00 9.66
N ARG A 30 -11.48 -1.48 9.65
CA ARG A 30 -12.29 -1.27 10.88
C ARG A 30 -12.67 -2.58 11.56
N ALA A 31 -12.79 -3.67 10.82
CA ALA A 31 -13.09 -4.98 11.39
C ALA A 31 -11.91 -5.63 12.11
N CYS A 32 -10.68 -5.14 11.92
CA CYS A 32 -9.49 -5.68 12.58
C CYS A 32 -9.57 -5.53 14.10
N GLY A 33 -9.21 -6.60 14.82
CA GLY A 33 -9.16 -6.63 16.28
C GLY A 33 -7.75 -6.64 16.87
N SER A 34 -6.74 -6.99 16.07
CA SER A 34 -5.36 -7.18 16.54
C SER A 34 -4.34 -6.47 15.64
N SER A 35 -4.36 -6.70 14.33
CA SER A 35 -3.35 -6.16 13.42
C SER A 35 -3.84 -6.00 11.99
N ALA A 36 -3.24 -5.04 11.29
CA ALA A 36 -3.34 -4.89 9.86
C ALA A 36 -1.94 -4.60 9.30
N VAL A 37 -1.43 -5.47 8.44
CA VAL A 37 -0.07 -5.36 7.91
C VAL A 37 -0.08 -5.15 6.40
N HIS A 38 0.76 -4.24 5.88
CA HIS A 38 0.83 -3.92 4.47
C HIS A 38 2.25 -4.04 3.92
N LEU A 39 2.41 -4.86 2.87
CA LEU A 39 3.66 -4.94 2.12
C LEU A 39 3.53 -4.25 0.76
N GLU A 40 4.43 -3.32 0.49
CA GLU A 40 4.55 -2.57 -0.77
C GLU A 40 5.89 -2.92 -1.44
N LEU A 41 5.85 -3.32 -2.72
CA LEU A 41 7.02 -3.89 -3.41
C LEU A 41 7.46 -3.10 -4.64
N ARG A 42 6.74 -2.02 -5.00
CA ARG A 42 7.01 -1.27 -6.23
C ARG A 42 7.81 -0.01 -5.92
N ASP A 43 8.66 0.39 -6.86
CA ASP A 43 9.43 1.63 -6.76
C ASP A 43 8.66 2.84 -7.30
N SER A 44 7.42 2.66 -7.78
CA SER A 44 6.55 3.76 -8.21
C SER A 44 5.09 3.32 -8.30
N TYR A 45 4.23 4.21 -7.82
CA TYR A 45 2.77 4.17 -7.97
C TYR A 45 2.24 5.45 -8.61
N ASP A 46 3.08 6.19 -9.36
CA ASP A 46 2.71 7.47 -9.97
C ASP A 46 1.35 7.34 -10.65
N GLY A 47 1.22 6.51 -11.70
CA GLY A 47 -0.08 6.33 -12.37
C GLY A 47 -0.77 7.64 -12.79
N GLY A 48 -0.02 8.75 -12.85
CA GLY A 48 -0.51 10.09 -13.04
C GLY A 48 -1.03 10.81 -11.78
N ASP A 49 -0.60 10.41 -10.60
CA ASP A 49 -1.00 10.93 -9.30
C ASP A 49 -0.75 12.44 -9.23
N PRO A 50 -1.82 13.25 -9.19
CA PRO A 50 -1.69 14.69 -9.12
C PRO A 50 -1.00 15.18 -7.83
N TRP A 51 -0.98 14.39 -6.76
CA TRP A 51 -0.28 14.76 -5.52
C TRP A 51 1.24 14.61 -5.67
N PHE A 52 1.68 13.45 -6.16
CA PHE A 52 3.07 13.24 -6.54
C PHE A 52 3.55 14.28 -7.56
N ARG A 53 2.76 14.57 -8.60
CA ARG A 53 3.11 15.59 -9.61
C ARG A 53 3.28 16.99 -9.02
N ALA A 54 2.42 17.38 -8.08
CA ALA A 54 2.54 18.67 -7.39
C ALA A 54 3.83 18.74 -6.56
N TRP A 55 4.14 17.65 -5.83
CA TRP A 55 5.39 17.55 -5.06
C TRP A 55 6.62 17.63 -5.96
N LEU A 56 6.62 16.87 -7.06
CA LEU A 56 7.72 16.84 -8.03
C LEU A 56 7.95 18.21 -8.70
N ALA A 57 6.88 18.97 -8.93
CA ALA A 57 6.94 20.32 -9.48
C ALA A 57 7.33 21.40 -8.44
N GLY A 58 7.38 21.07 -7.15
CA GLY A 58 7.58 22.04 -6.07
C GLY A 58 6.38 22.96 -5.84
N ASP A 59 5.18 22.56 -6.27
CA ASP A 59 3.95 23.34 -6.10
C ASP A 59 3.36 23.13 -4.70
N GLU A 60 3.84 23.94 -3.74
CA GLU A 60 3.45 23.83 -2.33
C GLU A 60 1.96 24.08 -2.09
N GLU A 61 1.32 24.93 -2.89
CA GLU A 61 -0.11 25.24 -2.75
C GLU A 61 -0.94 24.01 -3.16
N GLU A 62 -0.66 23.47 -4.34
CA GLU A 62 -1.30 22.28 -4.90
C GLU A 62 -1.09 21.05 -4.01
N PHE A 63 0.13 20.90 -3.48
CA PHE A 63 0.51 19.85 -2.55
C PHE A 63 -0.28 19.95 -1.23
N ARG A 64 -0.30 21.13 -0.58
CA ARG A 64 -1.06 21.32 0.67
C ARG A 64 -2.56 21.15 0.45
N ARG A 65 -3.10 21.58 -0.69
CA ARG A 65 -4.52 21.41 -0.99
C ARG A 65 -4.93 19.94 -1.06
N ARG A 66 -4.04 19.07 -1.52
CA ARG A 66 -4.25 17.60 -1.55
C ARG A 66 -3.97 16.91 -0.23
N LEU A 67 -3.15 17.50 0.62
CA LEU A 67 -2.95 17.05 2.00
C LEU A 67 -4.19 17.28 2.89
N ALA A 68 -5.01 18.29 2.57
CA ALA A 68 -6.16 18.70 3.38
C ALA A 68 -7.25 17.60 3.57
N PRO A 69 -7.66 16.83 2.55
CA PRO A 69 -8.43 15.63 2.79
C PRO A 69 -7.54 14.56 3.43
N ARG A 70 -7.80 14.28 4.72
CA ARG A 70 -7.16 13.21 5.48
C ARG A 70 -8.00 11.94 5.73
N PRO A 71 -8.94 11.49 4.87
CA PRO A 71 -9.73 10.28 5.14
C PRO A 71 -8.88 9.05 5.52
N TRP A 72 -7.73 8.87 4.85
CA TRP A 72 -6.80 7.80 5.16
C TRP A 72 -6.22 7.93 6.57
N LEU A 73 -5.68 9.10 6.91
CA LEU A 73 -5.04 9.32 8.21
C LEU A 73 -6.05 9.28 9.36
N ASP A 74 -7.27 9.79 9.15
CA ASP A 74 -8.36 9.70 10.13
C ASP A 74 -8.75 8.24 10.38
N LEU A 75 -8.84 7.43 9.32
CA LEU A 75 -9.11 5.99 9.42
C LEU A 75 -7.99 5.26 10.18
N ILE A 76 -6.73 5.57 9.89
CA ILE A 76 -5.57 4.96 10.56
C ILE A 76 -5.54 5.35 12.05
N ALA A 77 -5.75 6.63 12.35
CA ALA A 77 -5.81 7.12 13.73
C ALA A 77 -6.97 6.47 14.52
N GLU A 78 -8.12 6.27 13.89
CA GLU A 78 -9.23 5.56 14.49
C GLU A 78 -8.88 4.09 14.79
N VAL A 79 -8.33 3.38 13.81
CA VAL A 79 -8.03 1.94 13.92
C VAL A 79 -6.93 1.70 14.96
N THR A 80 -5.85 2.45 14.91
CA THR A 80 -4.74 2.37 15.88
C THR A 80 -5.17 2.84 17.27
N GLY A 81 -6.04 3.85 17.36
CA GLY A 81 -6.62 4.33 18.62
C GLY A 81 -7.47 3.27 19.36
N ARG A 82 -7.95 2.24 18.66
CA ARG A 82 -8.62 1.07 19.27
C ARG A 82 -7.63 -0.02 19.73
N GLY A 83 -6.33 0.16 19.53
CA GLY A 83 -5.28 -0.79 19.89
C GLY A 83 -4.92 -1.80 18.80
N VAL A 84 -5.30 -1.56 17.54
CA VAL A 84 -4.89 -2.41 16.40
C VAL A 84 -3.50 -2.00 15.91
N ASP A 85 -2.59 -2.96 15.79
CA ASP A 85 -1.26 -2.73 15.22
C ASP A 85 -1.33 -2.58 13.70
N VAL A 86 -1.28 -1.34 13.21
CA VAL A 86 -1.16 -1.06 11.77
C VAL A 86 0.30 -0.89 11.41
N ARG A 87 0.82 -1.81 10.57
CA ARG A 87 2.24 -1.85 10.19
C ARG A 87 2.40 -1.88 8.67
N ARG A 88 3.40 -1.17 8.14
CA ARG A 88 3.74 -1.17 6.71
C ARG A 88 5.22 -1.38 6.49
N VAL A 89 5.56 -2.20 5.49
CA VAL A 89 6.93 -2.26 4.96
C VAL A 89 6.94 -1.90 3.48
N ARG A 90 7.88 -1.05 3.11
CA ARG A 90 8.19 -0.74 1.71
C ARG A 90 9.51 -1.39 1.33
N VAL A 91 9.47 -2.30 0.35
CA VAL A 91 10.67 -2.87 -0.24
C VAL A 91 11.04 -2.02 -1.46
N VAL A 92 12.16 -1.32 -1.37
CA VAL A 92 12.55 -0.28 -2.34
C VAL A 92 13.89 -0.56 -2.97
N SER A 93 14.03 -0.26 -4.26
CA SER A 93 15.33 -0.24 -4.94
C SER A 93 16.12 1.00 -4.55
N GLU A 94 17.44 0.87 -4.50
CA GLU A 94 18.36 1.98 -4.23
C GLU A 94 19.38 2.12 -5.39
N PRO A 95 19.72 3.35 -5.84
CA PRO A 95 19.17 4.63 -5.39
C PRO A 95 17.66 4.77 -5.62
N VAL A 96 16.99 5.46 -4.72
CA VAL A 96 15.51 5.50 -4.72
C VAL A 96 14.96 6.33 -5.88
N SER A 97 13.76 5.97 -6.34
CA SER A 97 13.02 6.76 -7.31
C SER A 97 12.49 8.05 -6.69
N ASP A 98 12.10 9.02 -7.53
CA ASP A 98 11.45 10.25 -7.04
C ASP A 98 10.12 9.96 -6.35
N TYR A 99 9.41 8.91 -6.77
CA TYR A 99 8.18 8.48 -6.10
C TYR A 99 8.46 7.99 -4.68
N ILE A 100 9.51 7.20 -4.47
CA ILE A 100 9.92 6.76 -3.13
C ILE A 100 10.41 7.95 -2.28
N ARG A 101 11.10 8.94 -2.87
CA ARG A 101 11.45 10.19 -2.15
C ARG A 101 10.19 10.92 -1.67
N PHE A 102 9.16 10.99 -2.51
CA PHE A 102 7.86 11.57 -2.16
C PHE A 102 7.14 10.79 -1.06
N GLU A 103 7.08 9.46 -1.16
CA GLU A 103 6.49 8.62 -0.10
C GLU A 103 7.23 8.81 1.22
N HIS A 104 8.56 8.81 1.20
CA HIS A 104 9.37 9.03 2.40
C HIS A 104 9.09 10.40 3.03
N ALA A 105 9.05 11.46 2.21
CA ALA A 105 8.76 12.82 2.66
C ALA A 105 7.35 12.97 3.29
N THR A 106 6.38 12.16 2.86
CA THR A 106 4.99 12.22 3.33
C THR A 106 4.67 11.24 4.46
N THR A 107 5.55 10.25 4.69
CA THR A 107 5.37 9.17 5.67
C THR A 107 5.24 9.64 7.11
N ALA A 108 5.84 10.77 7.47
CA ALA A 108 5.71 11.35 8.81
C ALA A 108 4.24 11.56 9.24
N SER A 109 3.34 11.83 8.28
CA SER A 109 1.91 11.99 8.55
C SER A 109 1.22 10.67 8.92
N ASN A 110 1.60 9.56 8.27
CA ASN A 110 1.13 8.21 8.61
C ASN A 110 1.62 7.78 10.00
N VAL A 111 2.89 8.03 10.30
CA VAL A 111 3.47 7.74 11.62
C VAL A 111 2.76 8.54 12.72
N ALA A 112 2.48 9.82 12.47
CA ALA A 112 1.70 10.65 13.39
C ALA A 112 0.25 10.17 13.59
N ALA A 113 -0.32 9.46 12.61
CA ALA A 113 -1.64 8.81 12.72
C ALA A 113 -1.57 7.45 13.45
N GLY A 114 -0.39 6.97 13.83
CA GLY A 114 -0.21 5.72 14.59
C GLY A 114 0.23 4.51 13.77
N GLU A 115 0.43 4.66 12.46
CA GLU A 115 0.97 3.57 11.61
C GLU A 115 2.47 3.40 11.84
N GLN A 116 2.93 2.16 12.02
CA GLN A 116 4.37 1.86 12.13
C GLN A 116 4.90 1.54 10.73
N ILE A 117 5.96 2.21 10.29
CA ILE A 117 6.45 2.10 8.91
C ILE A 117 7.94 1.75 8.92
N ARG A 118 8.31 0.75 8.12
CA ARG A 118 9.70 0.35 7.89
C ARG A 118 10.04 0.30 6.40
N TRP A 119 11.32 0.38 6.10
CA TRP A 119 11.88 0.39 4.75
C TRP A 119 12.89 -0.75 4.62
N LEU A 120 12.79 -1.53 3.55
CA LEU A 120 13.74 -2.59 3.25
C LEU A 120 14.40 -2.32 1.89
N PRO A 121 15.69 -1.94 1.88
CA PRO A 121 16.48 -1.96 0.66
C PRO A 121 16.40 -3.31 -0.04
N ARG A 122 16.02 -3.34 -1.32
CA ARG A 122 15.73 -4.58 -2.05
C ARG A 122 16.90 -5.55 -2.09
N HIS A 123 18.14 -5.06 -2.04
CA HIS A 123 19.32 -5.90 -1.97
C HIS A 123 19.40 -6.73 -0.66
N LEU A 124 18.85 -6.23 0.44
CA LEU A 124 18.74 -6.92 1.74
C LEU A 124 17.56 -7.90 1.82
N ALA A 125 16.64 -7.84 0.84
CA ALA A 125 15.56 -8.82 0.70
C ALA A 125 16.05 -10.17 0.14
N THR A 126 17.32 -10.28 -0.24
CA THR A 126 17.91 -11.53 -0.75
C THR A 126 17.68 -12.69 0.24
N GLY A 127 17.12 -13.79 -0.26
CA GLY A 127 16.79 -14.97 0.55
C GLY A 127 15.47 -14.89 1.31
N LEU A 128 14.68 -13.84 1.15
CA LEU A 128 13.27 -13.81 1.58
C LEU A 128 12.37 -14.41 0.50
N LEU A 129 11.35 -15.16 0.94
CA LEU A 129 10.24 -15.56 0.08
C LEU A 129 9.11 -14.54 0.25
N ILE A 130 8.95 -13.68 -0.75
CA ILE A 130 7.99 -12.58 -0.70
C ILE A 130 6.94 -12.80 -1.80
N PRO A 131 5.63 -12.69 -1.49
CA PRO A 131 4.58 -12.65 -2.51
C PRO A 131 4.86 -11.58 -3.56
N ALA A 132 4.57 -11.85 -4.83
CA ALA A 132 4.95 -10.94 -5.93
C ALA A 132 4.09 -9.67 -6.02
N ASN A 133 2.91 -9.65 -5.39
CA ASN A 133 2.00 -8.51 -5.39
C ASN A 133 2.00 -7.85 -4.03
N ASP A 134 1.77 -6.54 -4.02
CA ASP A 134 1.45 -5.79 -2.82
C ASP A 134 0.20 -6.36 -2.16
N PHE A 135 0.20 -6.38 -0.83
CA PHE A 135 -0.93 -6.93 -0.09
C PHE A 135 -1.12 -6.27 1.27
N TRP A 136 -2.35 -6.35 1.74
CA TRP A 136 -2.72 -6.22 3.14
C TRP A 136 -3.01 -7.60 3.73
N VAL A 137 -2.65 -7.83 5.00
CA VAL A 137 -3.21 -8.91 5.81
C VAL A 137 -3.91 -8.33 7.04
N PHE A 138 -5.15 -8.75 7.26
CA PHE A 138 -6.00 -8.34 8.38
C PHE A 138 -6.08 -9.49 9.40
N ASP A 139 -5.72 -9.22 10.65
CA ASP A 139 -5.70 -10.15 11.79
C ASP A 139 -4.94 -11.47 11.53
N GLY A 140 -4.02 -11.48 10.57
CA GLY A 140 -3.33 -12.71 10.15
C GLY A 140 -4.22 -13.73 9.42
N GLN A 141 -5.47 -13.38 9.10
CA GLN A 141 -6.49 -14.33 8.62
C GLN A 141 -7.02 -14.03 7.22
N ARG A 142 -6.92 -12.78 6.76
CA ARG A 142 -7.45 -12.35 5.47
C ARG A 142 -6.41 -11.56 4.71
N ALA A 143 -6.06 -11.99 3.50
CA ALA A 143 -5.17 -11.25 2.62
C ALA A 143 -5.96 -10.55 1.51
N GLN A 144 -5.70 -9.26 1.30
CA GLN A 144 -6.17 -8.52 0.13
C GLN A 144 -4.97 -8.07 -0.71
N PHE A 145 -5.00 -8.35 -2.00
CA PHE A 145 -3.94 -7.98 -2.93
C PHE A 145 -4.29 -6.73 -3.71
N ASN A 146 -3.33 -5.84 -3.89
CA ASN A 146 -3.44 -4.65 -4.72
C ASN A 146 -2.80 -4.95 -6.09
N TYR A 147 -3.57 -4.75 -7.17
CA TYR A 147 -3.08 -4.94 -8.53
C TYR A 147 -2.84 -3.60 -9.20
N PHE A 148 -1.66 -3.46 -9.80
CA PHE A 148 -1.23 -2.26 -10.48
C PHE A 148 -0.84 -2.56 -11.92
N SER A 149 -1.02 -1.59 -12.82
CA SER A 149 -0.47 -1.66 -14.17
C SER A 149 1.06 -1.58 -14.13
N GLY A 150 1.71 -1.88 -15.27
CA GLY A 150 3.16 -1.70 -15.39
C GLY A 150 3.60 -0.26 -15.09
N GLY A 151 2.77 0.73 -15.43
CA GLY A 151 3.01 2.15 -15.17
C GLY A 151 2.67 2.62 -13.74
N GLY A 152 2.24 1.73 -12.85
CA GLY A 152 1.94 2.06 -11.46
C GLY A 152 0.50 2.51 -11.20
N GLU A 153 -0.37 2.51 -12.21
CA GLU A 153 -1.80 2.83 -12.02
C GLU A 153 -2.48 1.74 -11.19
N PHE A 154 -3.22 2.13 -10.15
CA PHE A 154 -4.07 1.21 -9.42
C PHE A 154 -5.19 0.67 -10.32
N LEU A 155 -5.30 -0.66 -10.39
CA LEU A 155 -6.33 -1.32 -11.20
C LEU A 155 -7.50 -1.78 -10.33
N GLN A 156 -7.22 -2.57 -9.29
CA GLN A 156 -8.22 -3.10 -8.37
C GLN A 156 -7.55 -3.77 -7.15
N THR A 157 -8.34 -4.04 -6.11
CA THR A 157 -7.98 -4.97 -5.04
C THR A 157 -8.76 -6.28 -5.15
N ARG A 158 -8.22 -7.39 -4.62
CA ARG A 158 -8.99 -8.61 -4.38
C ARG A 158 -8.67 -9.29 -3.05
N LEU A 159 -9.70 -9.72 -2.34
CA LEU A 159 -9.56 -10.59 -1.18
C LEU A 159 -9.27 -12.02 -1.63
N SER A 160 -8.30 -12.66 -0.98
CA SER A 160 -8.06 -14.09 -1.15
C SER A 160 -9.17 -14.90 -0.46
N PRO A 161 -9.79 -15.87 -1.14
CA PRO A 161 -10.69 -16.83 -0.48
C PRO A 161 -9.93 -17.91 0.30
N ASP A 162 -8.61 -18.01 0.09
CA ASP A 162 -7.77 -19.05 0.68
C ASP A 162 -7.08 -18.53 1.95
N PRO A 163 -7.38 -19.11 3.14
CA PRO A 163 -6.74 -18.74 4.39
C PRO A 163 -5.24 -19.13 4.45
N GLU A 164 -4.80 -20.13 3.67
CA GLU A 164 -3.38 -20.51 3.61
C GLU A 164 -2.55 -19.41 2.95
N ILE A 165 -3.09 -18.75 1.92
CA ILE A 165 -2.46 -17.58 1.30
C ILE A 165 -2.32 -16.44 2.34
N ALA A 166 -3.32 -16.22 3.18
CA ALA A 166 -3.23 -15.21 4.24
C ALA A 166 -2.13 -15.53 5.26
N ALA A 167 -2.01 -16.79 5.68
CA ALA A 167 -0.95 -17.24 6.58
C ALA A 167 0.45 -17.07 5.97
N GLN A 168 0.61 -17.41 4.68
CA GLN A 168 1.88 -17.22 3.96
C GLN A 168 2.25 -15.74 3.81
N CYS A 169 1.29 -14.89 3.46
CA CYS A 169 1.51 -13.44 3.38
C CYS A 169 1.86 -12.85 4.75
N ALA A 170 1.21 -13.30 5.83
CA ALA A 170 1.54 -12.87 7.19
C ALA A 170 2.98 -13.26 7.57
N ALA A 171 3.36 -14.53 7.33
CA ALA A 171 4.71 -15.01 7.61
C ALA A 171 5.78 -14.27 6.77
N ALA A 172 5.48 -14.01 5.50
CA ALA A 172 6.36 -13.23 4.63
C ALA A 172 6.50 -11.79 5.14
N PHE A 173 5.41 -11.15 5.57
CA PHE A 173 5.44 -9.82 6.14
C PHE A 173 6.36 -9.75 7.37
N GLU A 174 6.22 -10.67 8.34
CA GLU A 174 7.09 -10.68 9.53
C GLU A 174 8.56 -10.87 9.16
N ALA A 175 8.87 -11.76 8.20
CA ALA A 175 10.24 -11.98 7.76
C ALA A 175 10.86 -10.74 7.10
N VAL A 176 10.05 -9.94 6.38
CA VAL A 176 10.48 -8.64 5.83
C VAL A 176 10.60 -7.62 6.97
N TRP A 177 9.62 -7.54 7.87
CA TRP A 177 9.56 -6.61 8.99
C TRP A 177 10.81 -6.67 9.88
N GLU A 178 11.28 -7.87 10.21
CA GLU A 178 12.48 -8.10 11.02
C GLU A 178 13.78 -7.61 10.36
N ARG A 179 13.83 -7.52 9.03
CA ARG A 179 14.99 -6.99 8.30
C ARG A 179 14.89 -5.51 7.95
N ALA A 180 13.68 -4.96 8.00
CA ALA A 180 13.41 -3.60 7.57
C ALA A 180 13.84 -2.57 8.64
N VAL A 181 14.25 -1.39 8.19
CA VAL A 181 14.71 -0.27 9.02
C VAL A 181 13.51 0.62 9.39
N PRO A 182 13.30 0.98 10.67
CA PRO A 182 12.31 1.98 11.07
C PRO A 182 12.40 3.27 10.27
N HIS A 183 11.26 3.92 9.99
CA HIS A 183 11.23 5.13 9.17
C HIS A 183 12.13 6.24 9.72
N GLU A 184 12.17 6.40 11.05
CA GLU A 184 13.01 7.39 11.74
C GLU A 184 14.52 7.17 11.56
N ASP A 185 14.92 5.92 11.27
CA ASP A 185 16.32 5.52 11.11
C ASP A 185 16.71 5.31 9.63
N TYR A 186 15.74 5.38 8.71
CA TYR A 186 15.98 5.10 7.29
C TYR A 186 16.36 6.37 6.51
N GLU A 187 17.63 6.47 6.14
CA GLU A 187 18.17 7.52 5.29
C GLU A 187 18.12 7.12 3.80
N LEU A 188 17.61 8.03 2.95
CA LEU A 188 17.53 7.78 1.51
C LEU A 188 18.91 7.86 0.85
N VAL A 189 19.18 6.90 -0.03
CA VAL A 189 20.38 6.84 -0.89
C VAL A 189 20.04 7.20 -2.34
#